data_AF-A0A3B3ZSC1-F1
#
_entry.id   AF-A0A3B3ZSC1-F1
#
_cell.length_a   1.000
_cell.length_b   1.000
_cell.length_c   1.000
_cell.angle_alpha   90.00
_cell.angle_beta   90.00
_cell.angle_gamma   90.00
#
_symmetry.space_group_name_H-M   'P 1'
#
loop_
_entity.id
_entity.type
_entity.pdbx_description
1 polymer ?
#
loop_
_entity_poly.entity_id
_entity_poly.type
_entity_poly.pdbx_seq_one_letter_code
_entity_poly.pdbx_strand_id
1 'polypeptide(L)'
;MREKEETKQSPKTEEDIEEVPEPETESKPATNDLRKSVLYSVFSPQKYPIVWQGLLVQLHFVSGNTLLAQRSLPPPEGAPLLRIVQRMRLEASQLDSVARRMTVSNDYCLLLALPCGRDQEDVLSQTHALKTGFITYLQAKQAAGIINVANPGSNQVCFTFVVQIFPPCEFSESHLSLLAPDLLNSISSISPHLMIVIASV
;
A
#
# COMPACT_ATOMS: atom_id res chain seq x y z
N MET A 1 -74.11 37.89 17.00
CA MET A 1 -74.71 37.52 18.30
C MET A 1 -75.10 36.06 18.24
N ARG A 2 -74.83 35.31 19.32
CA ARG A 2 -75.36 33.99 19.71
C ARG A 2 -74.87 32.80 18.86
N GLU A 3 -74.03 31.91 19.38
CA GLU A 3 -74.14 30.94 20.50
C GLU A 3 -74.53 29.55 20.00
N LYS A 4 -73.67 28.57 20.35
CA LYS A 4 -73.98 27.17 20.72
C LYS A 4 -74.51 26.28 19.58
N GLU A 5 -74.27 24.97 19.50
CA GLU A 5 -74.10 23.88 20.46
C GLU A 5 -73.51 22.69 19.64
N GLU A 6 -72.60 21.85 20.19
CA GLU A 6 -72.86 20.42 20.51
C GLU A 6 -73.30 19.52 19.33
N THR A 7 -72.87 18.27 19.11
CA THR A 7 -72.13 17.26 19.88
C THR A 7 -72.04 15.98 19.00
N LYS A 8 -71.04 15.12 19.30
CA LYS A 8 -70.89 13.67 18.95
C LYS A 8 -70.44 13.25 17.53
N GLN A 9 -69.19 12.76 17.36
CA GLN A 9 -68.66 11.36 17.51
C GLN A 9 -69.18 10.39 16.44
N SER A 10 -68.46 10.04 15.36
CA SER A 10 -67.31 9.09 15.18
C SER A 10 -67.65 8.19 13.95
N PRO A 11 -66.77 7.32 13.36
CA PRO A 11 -65.37 6.96 13.66
C PRO A 11 -64.39 6.90 12.45
N LYS A 12 -63.09 6.99 12.77
CA LYS A 12 -61.91 6.23 12.27
C LYS A 12 -61.85 5.80 10.79
N THR A 13 -60.88 6.34 10.06
CA THR A 13 -59.92 5.56 9.25
C THR A 13 -58.62 6.37 9.24
N GLU A 14 -57.70 6.01 10.12
CA GLU A 14 -56.35 6.58 10.19
C GLU A 14 -55.48 5.56 9.47
N GLU A 15 -55.00 5.93 8.29
CA GLU A 15 -54.14 5.09 7.45
C GLU A 15 -52.81 4.86 8.14
N ASP A 16 -52.44 3.58 8.19
CA ASP A 16 -51.13 3.04 8.54
C ASP A 16 -50.01 3.77 7.77
N ILE A 17 -49.06 4.33 8.52
CA ILE A 17 -47.66 4.39 8.07
C ILE A 17 -46.90 3.47 9.02
N GLU A 18 -46.89 2.21 8.64
CA GLU A 18 -46.08 1.16 9.24
C GLU A 18 -44.60 1.51 9.04
N GLU A 19 -43.94 1.83 10.14
CA GLU A 19 -42.50 2.08 10.22
C GLU A 19 -41.77 0.77 9.87
N VAL A 20 -41.24 0.68 8.65
CA VAL A 20 -40.44 -0.46 8.22
C VAL A 20 -39.08 -0.42 8.95
N PRO A 21 -38.70 -1.43 9.74
CA PRO A 21 -37.36 -1.52 10.28
C PRO A 21 -36.41 -1.99 9.17
N GLU A 22 -35.34 -1.23 8.94
CA GLU A 22 -34.24 -1.60 8.04
C GLU A 22 -33.55 -2.90 8.49
N PRO A 23 -33.26 -3.85 7.58
CA PRO A 23 -32.60 -5.08 7.96
C PRO A 23 -31.07 -4.91 8.03
N GLU A 24 -30.57 -5.24 9.22
CA GLU A 24 -29.43 -6.11 9.48
C GLU A 24 -28.03 -5.63 9.05
N THR A 25 -27.29 -5.29 10.11
CA THR A 25 -25.85 -5.10 10.22
C THR A 25 -25.09 -6.35 9.74
N GLU A 26 -24.52 -6.31 8.53
CA GLU A 26 -23.56 -7.34 8.09
C GLU A 26 -22.21 -7.13 8.80
N SER A 27 -22.12 -7.64 10.03
CA SER A 27 -20.88 -7.78 10.76
C SER A 27 -20.07 -8.96 10.22
N LYS A 28 -18.99 -8.67 9.49
CA LYS A 28 -17.88 -9.62 9.26
C LYS A 28 -16.57 -9.06 9.84
N PRO A 29 -16.26 -9.32 11.14
CA PRO A 29 -14.99 -8.86 11.73
C PRO A 29 -13.89 -9.95 11.77
N ALA A 30 -14.22 -11.25 11.73
CA ALA A 30 -13.27 -12.30 12.08
C ALA A 30 -12.07 -12.47 11.12
N THR A 31 -12.24 -12.16 9.83
CA THR A 31 -11.16 -12.35 8.83
C THR A 31 -10.17 -11.18 8.79
N ASN A 32 -10.60 -9.97 9.15
CA ASN A 32 -9.76 -8.77 9.06
C ASN A 32 -8.85 -8.58 10.29
N ASP A 33 -9.29 -9.00 11.47
CA ASP A 33 -8.44 -9.05 12.67
C ASP A 33 -7.32 -10.08 12.52
N LEU A 34 -7.60 -11.23 11.88
CA LEU A 34 -6.57 -12.22 11.60
C LEU A 34 -5.53 -11.69 10.62
N ARG A 35 -5.93 -10.95 9.58
CA ARG A 35 -4.99 -10.32 8.63
C ARG A 35 -4.07 -9.31 9.29
N LYS A 36 -4.63 -8.44 10.13
CA LYS A 36 -3.83 -7.48 10.92
C LYS A 36 -2.92 -8.23 11.89
N SER A 37 -3.43 -9.20 12.64
CA SER A 37 -2.65 -9.99 13.61
C SER A 37 -1.50 -10.73 12.94
N VAL A 38 -1.74 -11.38 11.79
CA VAL A 38 -0.71 -12.08 11.02
C VAL A 38 0.33 -11.08 10.50
N LEU A 39 -0.10 -9.96 9.92
CA LEU A 39 0.81 -8.88 9.50
C LEU A 39 1.65 -8.37 10.68
N TYR A 40 1.04 -8.03 11.83
CA TYR A 40 1.77 -7.57 13.02
C TYR A 40 2.73 -8.62 13.58
N SER A 41 2.40 -9.90 13.50
CA SER A 41 3.30 -10.97 13.97
C SER A 41 4.56 -11.09 13.09
N VAL A 42 4.40 -10.92 11.78
CA VAL A 42 5.48 -11.11 10.79
C VAL A 42 6.30 -9.85 10.62
N PHE A 43 5.65 -8.69 10.60
CA PHE A 43 6.26 -7.36 10.66
C PHE A 43 6.58 -6.97 12.09
N SER A 44 7.22 -7.88 12.83
CA SER A 44 7.82 -7.53 14.10
C SER A 44 8.85 -6.40 13.84
N PRO A 45 8.81 -5.28 14.58
CA PRO A 45 9.70 -4.14 14.36
C PRO A 45 11.19 -4.51 14.52
N GLN A 46 11.48 -5.66 15.13
CA GLN A 46 12.82 -6.21 15.25
C GLN A 46 13.32 -6.96 14.00
N LYS A 47 12.42 -7.44 13.13
CA LYS A 47 12.76 -8.26 11.95
C LYS A 47 12.69 -7.44 10.66
N TYR A 48 11.66 -6.60 10.51
CA TYR A 48 11.47 -5.75 9.33
C TYR A 48 11.05 -4.33 9.77
N PRO A 49 12.00 -3.45 10.13
CA PRO A 49 11.67 -2.11 10.60
C PRO A 49 11.10 -1.24 9.48
N ILE A 50 10.16 -0.36 9.84
CA ILE A 50 9.64 0.67 8.93
C ILE A 50 10.74 1.72 8.76
N VAL A 51 11.21 1.91 7.53
CA VAL A 51 12.22 2.93 7.21
C VAL A 51 11.60 4.21 6.67
N TRP A 52 10.36 4.12 6.19
CA TRP A 52 9.65 5.26 5.62
C TRP A 52 8.16 5.03 5.62
N GLN A 53 7.40 6.09 5.90
CA GLN A 53 5.95 6.07 5.87
C GLN A 53 5.44 7.24 5.04
N GLY A 54 4.67 6.92 4.01
CA GLY A 54 4.02 7.87 3.14
C GLY A 54 2.53 8.00 3.42
N LEU A 55 1.85 8.75 2.56
CA LEU A 55 0.41 8.97 2.69
C LEU A 55 -0.41 7.70 2.39
N LEU A 56 0.03 6.89 1.41
CA LEU A 56 -0.72 5.72 0.92
C LEU A 56 -0.08 4.39 1.31
N VAL A 57 1.25 4.39 1.54
CA VAL A 57 2.03 3.17 1.76
C VAL A 57 3.12 3.40 2.79
N GLN A 58 3.48 2.33 3.48
CA GLN A 58 4.61 2.23 4.40
C GLN A 58 5.66 1.27 3.84
N LEU A 59 6.94 1.61 3.99
CA LEU A 59 8.07 0.85 3.48
C LEU A 59 8.78 0.15 4.63
N HIS A 60 8.80 -1.17 4.56
CA HIS A 60 9.51 -2.03 5.49
C HIS A 60 10.84 -2.45 4.89
N PHE A 61 11.92 -2.35 5.65
CA PHE A 61 13.21 -2.83 5.22
C PHE A 61 13.26 -4.35 5.23
N VAL A 62 13.80 -4.95 4.16
CA VAL A 62 13.94 -6.40 4.01
C VAL A 62 15.41 -6.80 3.97
N SER A 63 16.21 -6.20 3.09
CA SER A 63 17.62 -6.58 2.88
C SER A 63 18.44 -5.46 2.25
N GLY A 64 19.76 -5.55 2.34
CA GLY A 64 20.70 -4.60 1.73
C GLY A 64 21.08 -3.44 2.67
N ASN A 65 21.32 -2.26 2.10
CA ASN A 65 21.82 -1.10 2.83
C ASN A 65 20.70 -0.09 3.17
N THR A 66 20.31 0.01 4.44
CA THR A 66 19.30 0.95 4.93
C THR A 66 19.66 2.42 4.72
N LEU A 67 20.95 2.75 4.61
CA LEU A 67 21.41 4.13 4.38
C LEU A 67 20.97 4.64 2.99
N LEU A 68 20.87 3.74 2.00
CA LEU A 68 20.35 4.09 0.68
C LEU A 68 18.88 4.48 0.74
N ALA A 69 18.07 3.81 1.56
CA ALA A 69 16.68 4.20 1.81
C ALA A 69 16.60 5.59 2.44
N GLN A 70 17.40 5.87 3.47
CA GLN A 70 17.39 7.18 4.14
C GLN A 70 17.84 8.34 3.24
N ARG A 71 18.76 8.10 2.30
CA ARG A 71 19.25 9.14 1.38
C ARG A 71 18.40 9.29 0.12
N SER A 72 17.77 8.21 -0.33
CA SER A 72 16.96 8.21 -1.56
C SER A 72 15.52 8.65 -1.31
N LEU A 73 14.96 8.33 -0.14
CA LEU A 73 13.57 8.62 0.17
C LEU A 73 13.42 10.07 0.67
N PRO A 74 12.35 10.77 0.27
CA PRO A 74 12.05 12.09 0.79
C PRO A 74 11.82 12.03 2.32
N PRO A 75 12.18 13.10 3.05
CA PRO A 75 12.00 13.14 4.50
C PRO A 75 10.51 12.90 4.86
N PRO A 76 10.23 12.17 5.96
CA PRO A 76 8.87 11.85 6.39
C PRO A 76 8.07 13.08 6.85
N GLU A 77 8.73 14.22 7.07
CA GLU A 77 8.13 15.48 7.45
C GLU A 77 7.38 16.10 6.26
N GLY A 78 6.05 16.19 6.33
CA GLY A 78 5.23 16.86 5.30
C GLY A 78 4.42 15.94 4.36
N ALA A 79 4.12 14.70 4.75
CA ALA A 79 3.35 13.74 3.93
C ALA A 79 3.99 13.50 2.54
N PRO A 80 5.23 12.99 2.50
CA PRO A 80 5.95 12.84 1.26
C PRO A 80 5.25 11.88 0.29
N LEU A 81 5.19 12.28 -0.98
CA LEU A 81 4.65 11.47 -2.08
C LEU A 81 5.79 10.99 -2.99
N LEU A 82 5.86 9.68 -3.22
CA LEU A 82 6.75 9.09 -4.21
C LEU A 82 6.16 9.28 -5.61
N ARG A 83 6.75 10.19 -6.39
CA ARG A 83 6.33 10.43 -7.78
C ARG A 83 7.08 9.55 -8.74
N ILE A 84 6.34 8.75 -9.48
CA ILE A 84 6.90 7.88 -10.51
C ILE A 84 7.03 8.67 -11.79
N VAL A 85 8.28 8.90 -12.17
CA VAL A 85 8.64 9.72 -13.33
C VAL A 85 8.97 8.86 -14.54
N GLN A 86 9.30 7.58 -14.32
CA GLN A 86 9.69 6.65 -15.37
C GLN A 86 9.08 5.27 -15.14
N ARG A 87 9.09 4.45 -16.20
CA ARG A 87 8.69 3.05 -16.14
C ARG A 87 9.76 2.22 -16.84
N MET A 88 10.22 1.17 -16.17
CA MET A 88 11.15 0.20 -16.73
C MET A 88 10.37 -1.04 -17.10
N ARG A 89 10.54 -1.58 -18.31
CA ARG A 89 9.89 -2.84 -18.68
C ARG A 89 10.55 -4.01 -17.94
N LEU A 90 9.74 -4.99 -17.55
CA LEU A 90 10.18 -6.24 -16.92
C LEU A 90 10.76 -7.20 -17.97
N GLU A 91 11.70 -6.72 -18.78
CA GLU A 91 12.43 -7.52 -19.75
C GLU A 91 13.64 -8.18 -19.07
N ALA A 92 14.04 -9.37 -19.53
CA ALA A 92 15.13 -10.14 -18.93
C ALA A 92 16.41 -9.31 -18.74
N SER A 93 16.79 -8.49 -19.72
CA SER A 93 17.98 -7.62 -19.65
C SER A 93 17.92 -6.60 -18.51
N GLN A 94 16.73 -6.08 -18.21
CA GLN A 94 16.53 -5.13 -17.12
C GLN A 94 16.56 -5.84 -15.78
N LEU A 95 15.88 -6.98 -15.68
CA LEU A 95 15.88 -7.81 -14.48
C LEU A 95 17.28 -8.31 -14.14
N ASP A 96 18.09 -8.70 -15.14
CA ASP A 96 19.48 -9.10 -14.97
C ASP A 96 20.35 -7.96 -14.41
N SER A 97 20.11 -6.73 -14.84
CA SER A 97 20.80 -5.54 -14.31
C SER A 97 20.47 -5.33 -12.83
N VAL A 98 19.19 -5.48 -12.45
CA VAL A 98 18.75 -5.36 -11.05
C VAL A 98 19.29 -6.52 -10.22
N ALA A 99 19.17 -7.76 -10.69
CA ALA A 99 19.67 -8.95 -10.02
C ALA A 99 21.19 -8.86 -9.79
N ARG A 100 21.95 -8.37 -10.78
CA ARG A 100 23.39 -8.14 -10.64
C ARG A 100 23.69 -7.13 -9.54
N ARG A 101 22.94 -6.03 -9.46
CA ARG A 101 23.07 -5.06 -8.36
C ARG A 101 22.69 -5.67 -7.01
N MET A 102 21.67 -6.54 -6.99
CA MET A 102 21.26 -7.27 -5.78
C MET A 102 22.28 -8.30 -5.28
N THR A 103 23.30 -8.66 -6.09
CA THR A 103 24.41 -9.49 -5.59
C THR A 103 25.36 -8.74 -4.65
N VAL A 104 25.41 -7.41 -4.73
CA VAL A 104 26.31 -6.58 -3.92
C VAL A 104 25.50 -5.91 -2.82
N SER A 105 25.47 -6.54 -1.63
CA SER A 105 24.65 -6.14 -0.47
C SER A 105 24.75 -4.66 -0.07
N ASN A 106 25.85 -3.98 -0.43
CA ASN A 106 26.07 -2.59 -0.07
C ASN A 106 25.49 -1.58 -1.08
N ASP A 107 25.26 -2.00 -2.33
CA ASP A 107 24.86 -1.13 -3.45
C ASP A 107 23.36 -1.18 -3.75
N TYR A 108 22.62 -2.04 -3.02
CA TYR A 108 21.18 -2.10 -3.10
C TYR A 108 20.51 -2.04 -1.73
N CYS A 109 19.25 -1.62 -1.72
CA CYS A 109 18.35 -1.71 -0.59
C CYS A 109 17.01 -2.25 -1.07
N LEU A 110 16.57 -3.34 -0.46
CA LEU A 110 15.28 -3.96 -0.72
C LEU A 110 14.30 -3.55 0.37
N LEU A 111 13.21 -2.91 -0.06
CA LEU A 111 12.11 -2.50 0.78
C LEU A 111 10.82 -3.17 0.28
N LEU A 112 9.87 -3.35 1.19
CA LEU A 112 8.54 -3.82 0.88
C LEU A 112 7.52 -2.73 1.19
N ALA A 113 6.75 -2.33 0.17
CA ALA A 113 5.67 -1.38 0.35
C ALA A 113 4.37 -2.11 0.69
N LEU A 114 3.75 -1.70 1.79
CA LEU A 114 2.43 -2.13 2.20
C LEU A 114 1.48 -0.94 2.26
N PRO A 115 0.19 -1.12 1.92
CA PRO A 115 -0.80 -0.07 2.12
C PRO A 115 -0.88 0.31 3.59
N CYS A 116 -1.00 1.60 3.86
CA CYS A 116 -1.21 2.18 5.19
C CYS A 116 -2.36 3.18 5.10
N GLY A 117 -3.13 3.29 6.18
CA GLY A 117 -4.22 4.23 6.31
C GLY A 117 -4.43 4.59 7.78
N ARG A 118 -5.11 5.70 8.04
CA ARG A 118 -5.38 6.19 9.40
C ARG A 118 -6.46 5.34 10.07
N ASP A 119 -7.49 5.02 9.29
CA ASP A 119 -8.66 4.26 9.72
C ASP A 119 -8.88 3.02 8.85
N GLN A 120 -9.74 2.12 9.30
CA GLN A 120 -10.01 0.87 8.59
C GLN A 120 -10.57 1.10 7.18
N GLU A 121 -11.47 2.07 7.04
CA GLU A 121 -12.06 2.45 5.76
C GLU A 121 -11.01 3.06 4.82
N ASP A 122 -10.17 3.96 5.36
CA ASP A 122 -9.05 4.54 4.64
C ASP A 122 -8.06 3.46 4.17
N VAL A 123 -7.68 2.52 5.03
CA VAL A 123 -6.80 1.40 4.65
C VAL A 123 -7.41 0.62 3.49
N LEU A 124 -8.71 0.33 3.53
CA LEU A 124 -9.38 -0.40 2.45
C LEU A 124 -9.42 0.41 1.15
N SER A 125 -9.75 1.69 1.22
CA SER A 125 -9.79 2.60 0.07
C SER A 125 -8.39 2.74 -0.55
N GLN A 126 -7.35 2.98 0.26
CA GLN A 126 -5.97 3.08 -0.20
C GLN A 126 -5.44 1.76 -0.77
N THR A 127 -5.77 0.65 -0.12
CA THR A 127 -5.44 -0.70 -0.60
C THR A 127 -6.08 -0.95 -1.96
N HIS A 128 -7.36 -0.58 -2.12
CA HIS A 128 -8.09 -0.72 -3.37
C HIS A 128 -7.53 0.19 -4.46
N ALA A 129 -7.23 1.45 -4.16
CA ALA A 129 -6.62 2.40 -5.09
C ALA A 129 -5.21 1.95 -5.52
N LEU A 130 -4.40 1.45 -4.59
CA LEU A 130 -3.07 0.89 -4.89
C LEU A 130 -3.18 -0.35 -5.76
N LYS A 131 -4.12 -1.25 -5.47
CA LYS A 131 -4.33 -2.48 -6.24
C LYS A 131 -4.83 -2.17 -7.65
N THR A 132 -5.97 -1.48 -7.76
CA THR A 132 -6.64 -1.23 -9.04
C THR A 132 -5.93 -0.19 -9.90
N GLY A 133 -5.35 0.84 -9.28
CA GLY A 133 -4.63 1.89 -9.97
C GLY A 133 -3.18 1.50 -10.25
N PHE A 134 -2.42 1.15 -9.21
CA PHE A 134 -0.98 1.05 -9.32
C PHE A 134 -0.48 -0.35 -9.72
N ILE A 135 -0.88 -1.38 -8.97
CA ILE A 135 -0.47 -2.77 -9.22
C ILE A 135 -1.02 -3.27 -10.56
N THR A 136 -2.32 -3.15 -10.79
CA THR A 136 -2.95 -3.60 -12.05
C THR A 136 -2.33 -2.88 -13.25
N TYR A 137 -2.06 -1.58 -13.16
CA TYR A 137 -1.42 -0.84 -14.25
C TYR A 137 0.00 -1.35 -14.55
N LEU A 138 0.83 -1.51 -13.52
CA LEU A 138 2.20 -1.99 -13.68
C LEU A 138 2.24 -3.44 -14.21
N GLN A 139 1.36 -4.31 -13.72
CA GLN A 139 1.22 -5.68 -14.22
C GLN A 139 0.74 -5.69 -15.67
N ALA A 140 -0.29 -4.91 -16.03
CA ALA A 140 -0.78 -4.83 -17.40
C ALA A 140 0.26 -4.29 -18.37
N LYS A 141 1.12 -3.37 -17.91
CA LYS A 141 2.24 -2.83 -18.70
C LYS A 141 3.50 -3.68 -18.62
N GLN A 142 3.51 -4.76 -17.84
CA GLN A 142 4.69 -5.58 -17.55
C GLN A 142 5.91 -4.70 -17.26
N ALA A 143 5.72 -3.74 -16.34
CA ALA A 143 6.71 -2.71 -16.05
C ALA A 143 6.85 -2.50 -14.54
N ALA A 144 8.05 -2.09 -14.12
CA ALA A 144 8.33 -1.52 -12.82
C ALA A 144 8.28 0.01 -12.88
N GLY A 145 7.79 0.65 -11.82
CA GLY A 145 7.90 2.09 -11.65
C GLY A 145 9.34 2.50 -11.36
N ILE A 146 9.79 3.64 -11.88
CA ILE A 146 11.12 4.19 -11.64
C ILE A 146 11.01 5.61 -11.09
N ILE A 147 11.74 5.86 -10.01
CA ILE A 147 11.91 7.18 -9.41
C ILE A 147 13.41 7.49 -9.42
N ASN A 148 13.75 8.61 -10.03
CA ASN A 148 15.13 9.09 -10.08
C ASN A 148 15.33 10.14 -8.98
N VAL A 149 16.27 9.87 -8.08
CA VAL A 149 16.57 10.77 -6.97
C VAL A 149 17.88 11.49 -7.28
N ALA A 150 17.80 12.81 -7.40
CA ALA A 150 18.95 13.67 -7.57
C ALA A 150 19.60 13.97 -6.22
N ASN A 151 20.93 13.95 -6.16
CA ASN A 151 21.67 14.37 -4.97
C ASN A 151 21.63 15.90 -4.85
N PRO A 152 21.20 16.48 -3.71
CA PRO A 152 21.02 17.93 -3.54
C PRO A 152 22.30 18.80 -3.58
N GLY A 153 23.43 18.28 -4.05
CA GLY A 153 24.69 19.02 -4.18
C GLY A 153 25.36 18.96 -5.57
N SER A 154 24.76 18.26 -6.55
CA SER A 154 25.36 18.09 -7.87
C SER A 154 24.57 18.82 -8.95
N ASN A 155 25.14 19.88 -9.52
CA ASN A 155 24.65 20.53 -10.74
C ASN A 155 24.89 19.69 -12.02
N GLN A 156 25.44 18.48 -11.89
CA GLN A 156 25.58 17.52 -12.97
C GLN A 156 24.43 16.51 -12.86
N VAL A 157 23.79 16.19 -14.00
CA VAL A 157 22.71 15.21 -14.17
C VAL A 157 23.22 13.79 -13.90
N CYS A 158 23.65 13.54 -12.68
CA CYS A 158 24.09 12.25 -12.17
C CYS A 158 23.14 11.95 -11.02
N PHE A 159 21.99 11.34 -11.35
CA PHE A 159 21.16 10.70 -10.34
C PHE A 159 22.07 9.78 -9.54
N THR A 160 22.08 9.86 -8.22
CA THR A 160 22.94 8.99 -7.40
C THR A 160 22.20 7.72 -7.02
N PHE A 161 20.86 7.77 -7.03
CA PHE A 161 20.01 6.65 -6.66
C PHE A 161 18.84 6.50 -7.62
N VAL A 162 18.53 5.24 -7.93
CA VAL A 162 17.36 4.84 -8.71
C VAL A 162 16.50 3.95 -7.82
N VAL A 163 15.23 4.32 -7.67
CA VAL A 163 14.23 3.54 -6.94
C VAL A 163 13.35 2.83 -7.95
N GLN A 164 13.32 1.51 -7.87
CA GLN A 164 12.60 0.63 -8.78
C GLN A 164 11.47 -0.06 -8.01
N ILE A 165 10.24 0.15 -8.46
CA ILE A 165 9.02 -0.33 -7.80
C ILE A 165 8.42 -1.43 -8.65
N PHE A 166 8.59 -2.66 -8.20
CA PHE A 166 8.09 -3.84 -8.87
C PHE A 166 6.69 -4.20 -8.36
N PRO A 167 5.74 -4.46 -9.29
CA PRO A 167 4.50 -5.10 -8.91
C PRO A 167 4.78 -6.55 -8.44
N PRO A 168 3.83 -7.21 -7.77
CA PRO A 168 3.92 -8.63 -7.52
C PRO A 168 4.00 -9.38 -8.87
N CYS A 169 5.15 -10.01 -9.09
CA CYS A 169 5.52 -10.75 -10.30
C CYS A 169 6.52 -11.87 -9.93
N GLU A 170 6.79 -12.79 -10.85
CA GLU A 170 7.72 -13.90 -10.62
C GLU A 170 9.10 -13.44 -10.12
N PHE A 171 9.62 -12.32 -10.68
CA PHE A 171 10.90 -11.76 -10.24
C PHE A 171 10.87 -11.32 -8.77
N SER A 172 9.82 -10.59 -8.36
CA SER A 172 9.70 -10.12 -6.98
C SER A 172 9.48 -11.27 -6.00
N GLU A 173 8.65 -12.25 -6.39
CA GLU A 173 8.37 -13.42 -5.55
C GLU A 173 9.61 -14.29 -5.36
N SER A 174 10.39 -14.51 -6.42
CA SER A 174 11.64 -15.28 -6.34
C SER A 174 12.66 -14.62 -5.39
N HIS A 175 12.87 -13.31 -5.50
CA HIS A 175 13.79 -12.58 -4.61
C HIS A 175 13.28 -12.51 -3.17
N LEU A 176 11.98 -12.27 -2.96
CA LEU A 176 11.38 -12.26 -1.63
C LEU A 176 11.38 -13.65 -1.00
N SER A 177 11.17 -14.71 -1.77
CA SER A 177 11.25 -16.08 -1.26
C SER A 177 12.66 -16.46 -0.85
N LEU A 178 13.69 -15.93 -1.52
CA LEU A 178 15.09 -16.17 -1.19
C LEU A 178 15.54 -15.38 0.05
N LEU A 179 15.12 -14.11 0.16
CA LEU A 179 15.57 -13.20 1.22
C LEU A 179 14.69 -13.24 2.47
N ALA A 180 13.38 -13.41 2.29
CA ALA A 180 12.37 -13.27 3.34
C ALA A 180 11.14 -14.18 3.07
N PRO A 181 11.31 -15.52 3.08
CA PRO A 181 10.21 -16.46 2.81
C PRO A 181 9.04 -16.32 3.79
N ASP A 182 9.33 -16.06 5.07
CA ASP A 182 8.31 -15.82 6.10
C ASP A 182 7.42 -14.62 5.75
N LEU A 183 8.03 -13.58 5.19
CA LEU A 183 7.35 -12.35 4.80
C LEU A 183 6.44 -12.61 3.61
N LEU A 184 6.98 -13.26 2.58
CA LEU A 184 6.25 -13.59 1.36
C LEU A 184 5.02 -14.45 1.66
N ASN A 185 5.17 -15.51 2.47
CA ASN A 185 4.05 -16.38 2.87
C ASN A 185 2.93 -15.61 3.55
N SER A 186 3.29 -14.58 4.32
CA SER A 186 2.33 -13.77 5.07
C SER A 186 1.62 -12.75 4.20
N ILE A 187 2.34 -12.09 3.29
CA ILE A 187 1.75 -11.02 2.44
C ILE A 187 1.07 -11.57 1.19
N SER A 188 1.52 -12.71 0.65
CA SER A 188 1.05 -13.27 -0.64
C SER A 188 -0.47 -13.51 -0.65
N SER A 189 -1.04 -13.99 0.45
CA SER A 189 -2.48 -14.25 0.57
C SER A 189 -3.29 -13.11 1.19
N ILE A 190 -2.65 -12.09 1.76
CA ILE A 190 -3.30 -11.16 2.70
C ILE A 190 -3.41 -9.74 2.16
N SER A 191 -2.34 -9.22 1.57
CA SER A 191 -2.26 -7.79 1.24
C SER A 191 -1.56 -7.56 -0.10
N PRO A 192 -2.09 -6.65 -0.95
CA PRO A 192 -1.34 -6.19 -2.10
C PRO A 192 -0.05 -5.53 -1.62
N HIS A 193 1.07 -5.99 -2.16
CA HIS A 193 2.41 -5.53 -1.78
C HIS A 193 3.18 -5.13 -3.02
N LEU A 194 4.16 -4.24 -2.86
CA LEU A 194 5.10 -3.86 -3.91
C LEU A 194 6.51 -4.12 -3.40
N MET A 195 7.35 -4.65 -4.26
CA MET A 195 8.77 -4.79 -3.96
C MET A 195 9.50 -3.56 -4.47
N ILE A 196 10.23 -2.87 -3.60
CA ILE A 196 11.01 -1.69 -3.96
C ILE A 196 12.50 -2.02 -3.86
N VAL A 197 13.23 -1.81 -4.94
CA VAL A 197 14.68 -1.95 -4.99
C VAL A 197 15.28 -0.57 -5.21
N ILE A 198 16.12 -0.12 -4.29
CA ILE A 198 16.90 1.10 -4.43
C ILE A 198 18.31 0.69 -4.77
N ALA A 199 18.88 1.23 -5.83
CA ALA A 199 20.28 0.99 -6.18
C ALA A 199 21.02 2.31 -6.34
N SER A 200 22.27 2.36 -5.89
CA SER A 200 23.19 3.42 -6.27
C SER A 200 23.69 3.23 -7.70
N VAL A 201 23.80 4.31 -8.47
CA VAL A 201 24.32 4.33 -9.85
C VAL A 201 25.64 5.06 -9.94
#